data_AF-A0AAU4AT43-F1
#
_entry.id   AF-A0AAU4AT43-F1
#
_cell.length_a   1.000
_cell.length_b   1.000
_cell.length_c   1.000
_cell.angle_alpha   90.00
_cell.angle_beta   90.00
_cell.angle_gamma   90.00
#
_symmetry.space_group_name_H-M   'P 1'
#
loop_
_entity.id
_entity.type
_entity.pdbx_description
1 polymer ?
#
loop_
_entity_poly.entity_id
_entity_poly.type
_entity_poly.pdbx_seq_one_letter_code
_entity_poly.pdbx_strand_id
1 'polypeptide(L)'
;MKLSRPVSWFLAAFGVWSWIVWVTFVKNLWKDTSGLAFRHGDHSSPTAYFWIHLTLAVVSTVFGTAIGVIGLRGLRALRARRGGQQPAVTEPRPQDPTPAGR
;
A
#
# COMPACT_ATOMS: atom_id res chain seq x y z
N MET A 1 3.17 -13.35 13.50
CA MET A 1 2.14 -12.41 14.04
C MET A 1 1.19 -12.04 12.89
N LYS A 2 -0.13 -12.13 13.07
CA LYS A 2 -1.09 -11.78 12.01
C LYS A 2 -1.22 -10.26 11.95
N LEU A 3 -0.92 -9.66 10.80
CA LEU A 3 -1.11 -8.22 10.58
C LEU A 3 -2.60 -7.88 10.72
N SER A 4 -2.93 -6.97 11.62
CA SER A 4 -4.32 -6.55 11.83
C SER A 4 -4.87 -5.85 10.58
N ARG A 5 -6.20 -5.86 10.41
CA ARG A 5 -6.90 -5.23 9.29
C ARG A 5 -6.53 -3.76 9.09
N PRO A 6 -6.51 -2.91 10.13
CA PRO A 6 -6.16 -1.50 10.00
C PRO A 6 -4.70 -1.33 9.58
N VAL A 7 -3.80 -2.16 10.11
CA VAL A 7 -2.36 -2.10 9.80
C VAL A 7 -2.09 -2.44 8.32
N SER A 8 -2.78 -3.45 7.77
CA SER A 8 -2.63 -3.79 6.34
C SER A 8 -3.09 -2.65 5.42
N TRP A 9 -4.19 -1.99 5.78
CA TRP A 9 -4.67 -0.80 5.06
C TRP A 9 -3.71 0.38 5.21
N PHE A 10 -3.20 0.62 6.42
CA PHE A 10 -2.22 1.65 6.69
C PHE A 10 -0.96 1.45 5.86
N LEU A 11 -0.40 0.24 5.80
CA LEU A 11 0.79 -0.08 4.99
C LEU A 11 0.54 0.12 3.49
N ALA A 12 -0.65 -0.28 3.00
CA ALA A 12 -1.01 -0.07 1.60
C ALA A 12 -1.14 1.43 1.27
N ALA A 13 -1.86 2.19 2.11
CA ALA A 13 -2.02 3.63 1.95
C ALA A 13 -0.67 4.37 2.08
N PHE A 14 0.18 3.95 3.02
CA PHE A 14 1.52 4.49 3.20
C PHE A 14 2.40 4.24 1.97
N GLY A 15 2.34 3.05 1.37
CA GLY A 15 3.05 2.77 0.12
C GLY A 15 2.61 3.67 -1.02
N VAL A 16 1.30 3.89 -1.18
CA VAL A 16 0.75 4.79 -2.21
C VAL A 16 1.18 6.24 -1.95
N TRP A 17 1.04 6.71 -0.71
CA TRP A 17 1.45 8.05 -0.30
C TRP A 17 2.95 8.28 -0.55
N SER A 18 3.77 7.30 -0.17
CA SER A 18 5.22 7.33 -0.42
C SER A 18 5.52 7.51 -1.91
N TRP A 19 4.82 6.79 -2.77
CA TRP A 19 4.96 6.92 -4.22
C TRP A 19 4.62 8.34 -4.72
N ILE A 20 3.54 8.94 -4.21
CA ILE A 20 3.15 10.31 -4.56
C ILE A 20 4.24 11.31 -4.17
N VAL A 21 4.77 11.20 -2.94
CA VAL A 21 5.83 12.09 -2.43
C VAL A 21 7.08 11.99 -3.29
N TRP A 22 7.58 10.77 -3.52
CA TRP A 22 8.84 10.59 -4.23
C TRP A 22 8.76 10.93 -5.71
N VAL A 23 7.66 10.62 -6.39
CA VAL A 23 7.46 11.03 -7.80
C VAL A 23 7.39 12.56 -7.91
N THR A 24 6.67 13.21 -7.00
CA THR A 24 6.58 14.68 -6.99
C THR A 24 7.95 15.31 -6.72
N PHE A 25 8.70 14.76 -5.77
CA PHE A 25 10.05 15.21 -5.47
C PHE A 25 11.00 15.04 -6.66
N VAL A 26 11.02 13.88 -7.32
CA VAL A 26 11.87 13.64 -8.50
C VAL A 26 11.51 14.60 -9.64
N LYS A 27 10.20 14.87 -9.87
CA LYS A 27 9.77 15.87 -10.86
C LYS A 27 10.29 17.26 -10.52
N ASN A 28 10.31 17.66 -9.25
CA ASN A 28 10.82 18.96 -8.81
C ASN A 28 12.35 19.02 -8.86
N LEU A 29 13.02 17.92 -8.55
CA LEU A 29 14.47 17.77 -8.67
C LEU A 29 14.91 17.92 -10.13
N TRP A 30 14.20 17.27 -11.06
CA TRP A 30 14.48 17.38 -12.49
C TRP A 30 14.20 18.78 -13.06
N LYS A 31 13.18 19.47 -12.54
CA LYS A 31 12.90 20.88 -12.86
C LYS A 31 13.89 21.86 -12.23
N ASP A 32 14.85 21.36 -11.45
CA ASP A 32 15.79 22.16 -10.68
C ASP A 32 15.12 23.26 -9.85
N THR A 33 14.03 22.92 -9.15
CA THR A 33 13.26 23.91 -8.38
C THR A 33 14.11 24.60 -7.29
N SER A 34 15.15 23.93 -6.79
CA SER A 34 16.10 24.48 -5.83
C SER A 34 17.25 25.28 -6.47
N GLY A 35 17.50 25.16 -7.78
CA GLY A 35 18.65 25.74 -8.48
C GLY A 35 20.00 25.11 -8.11
N LEU A 36 19.99 23.87 -7.60
CA LEU A 36 21.17 23.15 -7.10
C LEU A 36 21.42 21.85 -7.85
N ALA A 37 20.44 21.35 -8.61
CA ALA A 37 20.50 20.04 -9.23
C ALA A 37 21.39 20.05 -10.48
N PHE A 38 21.45 21.16 -11.21
CA PHE A 38 22.27 21.27 -12.41
C PHE A 38 23.19 22.48 -12.36
N ARG A 39 24.42 22.31 -12.88
CA ARG A 39 25.32 23.44 -13.11
C ARG A 39 24.87 24.15 -14.39
N HIS A 40 25.05 25.47 -14.47
CA HIS A 40 24.79 26.26 -15.68
C HIS A 40 23.35 26.27 -16.24
N GLY A 41 22.38 25.68 -15.54
CA GLY A 41 20.98 25.66 -15.95
C GLY A 41 20.67 24.68 -17.09
N ASP A 42 21.63 23.82 -17.46
CA ASP A 42 21.45 22.76 -18.45
C ASP A 42 21.35 21.38 -17.80
N HIS A 43 20.52 20.48 -18.35
CA HIS A 43 20.44 19.10 -17.86
C HIS A 43 21.71 18.27 -18.14
N SER A 44 22.73 18.85 -18.77
CA SER A 44 23.99 18.17 -19.12
C SER A 44 25.00 18.09 -18.00
N SER A 45 24.83 18.86 -16.92
CA SER A 45 25.81 18.91 -15.83
C SER A 45 25.18 18.69 -14.43
N PRO A 46 24.69 17.47 -14.13
CA PRO A 46 24.11 17.15 -12.83
C PRO A 46 25.14 17.23 -11.70
N THR A 47 24.74 17.84 -10.58
CA THR A 47 25.61 18.04 -9.41
C THR A 47 25.58 16.83 -8.46
N ALA A 48 26.47 16.81 -7.46
CA ALA A 48 26.41 15.84 -6.38
C ALA A 48 25.08 15.91 -5.61
N TYR A 49 24.51 17.11 -5.44
CA TYR A 49 23.20 17.31 -4.83
C TYR A 49 22.12 16.52 -5.59
N PHE A 50 22.11 16.60 -6.92
CA PHE A 50 21.18 15.84 -7.75
C PHE A 50 21.33 14.33 -7.52
N TRP A 51 22.54 13.79 -7.61
CA TRP A 51 22.77 12.35 -7.49
C TRP A 51 22.43 11.79 -6.11
N ILE A 52 22.78 12.50 -5.05
CA ILE A 52 22.45 12.11 -3.67
C ILE A 52 20.93 12.04 -3.53
N HIS A 53 20.23 13.11 -3.89
CA HIS A 53 18.77 13.19 -3.70
C HIS A 53 18.02 12.22 -4.61
N LEU A 54 18.46 12.03 -5.85
CA LEU A 54 17.88 11.04 -6.75
C LEU A 54 18.06 9.63 -6.19
N THR A 55 19.26 9.28 -5.71
CA THR A 55 19.53 7.97 -5.09
C THR A 55 18.65 7.75 -3.86
N LEU A 56 18.57 8.74 -2.97
CA LEU A 56 17.69 8.70 -1.80
C LEU A 56 16.22 8.50 -2.21
N ALA A 57 15.75 9.22 -3.22
CA ALA A 57 14.38 9.08 -3.72
C ALA A 57 14.12 7.69 -4.30
N VAL A 58 15.03 7.14 -5.10
CA VAL A 58 14.90 5.80 -5.69
C VAL A 58 14.86 4.73 -4.61
N VAL A 59 15.83 4.72 -3.70
CA VAL A 59 15.90 3.74 -2.60
C VAL A 59 14.66 3.83 -1.72
N SER A 60 14.22 5.05 -1.39
CA SER A 60 13.02 5.26 -0.57
C SER A 60 11.75 4.83 -1.29
N THR A 61 11.67 5.01 -2.61
CA THR A 61 10.57 4.51 -3.44
C THR A 61 10.52 2.98 -3.40
N VAL A 62 11.66 2.30 -3.52
CA VAL A 62 11.74 0.84 -3.44
C VAL A 62 11.23 0.35 -2.08
N PHE A 63 11.66 0.97 -0.98
CA PHE A 63 11.16 0.64 0.35
C PHE A 63 9.65 0.91 0.50
N GLY A 64 9.16 2.05 0.01
CA GLY A 64 7.73 2.37 0.00
C GLY A 64 6.90 1.36 -0.81
N THR A 65 7.40 0.92 -1.97
CA THR A 65 6.78 -0.13 -2.79
C THR A 65 6.78 -1.48 -2.06
N ALA A 66 7.90 -1.88 -1.44
CA ALA A 66 7.96 -3.11 -0.67
C ALA A 66 6.92 -3.13 0.48
N ILE A 67 6.81 -2.02 1.22
CA ILE A 67 5.82 -1.82 2.28
C ILE A 67 4.39 -1.90 1.70
N GLY A 68 4.13 -1.20 0.60
CA GLY A 68 2.83 -1.22 -0.07
C GLY A 68 2.42 -2.62 -0.53
N VAL A 69 3.37 -3.39 -1.08
CA VAL A 69 3.16 -4.79 -1.48
C VAL A 69 2.82 -5.68 -0.28
N ILE A 70 3.51 -5.50 0.86
CA ILE A 70 3.20 -6.23 2.10
C ILE A 70 1.77 -5.88 2.57
N GLY A 71 1.40 -4.60 2.57
CA GLY A 71 0.03 -4.16 2.90
C GLY A 71 -1.03 -4.77 1.99
N LEU A 72 -0.81 -4.73 0.67
CA LEU A 72 -1.70 -5.33 -0.32
C LEU A 72 -1.85 -6.85 -0.15
N ARG A 73 -0.77 -7.56 0.16
CA ARG A 73 -0.82 -9.01 0.46
C ARG A 73 -1.62 -9.28 1.73
N GLY A 74 -1.47 -8.45 2.77
CA GLY A 74 -2.28 -8.50 3.99
C GLY A 74 -3.77 -8.33 3.70
N LEU A 75 -4.13 -7.33 2.88
CA LEU A 75 -5.52 -7.09 2.48
C LEU A 75 -6.11 -8.23 1.64
N ARG A 76 -5.35 -8.79 0.69
CA ARG A 76 -5.78 -9.94 -0.12
C ARG A 76 -6.03 -11.18 0.74
N ALA A 77 -5.13 -11.49 1.68
CA ALA A 77 -5.29 -12.62 2.60
C ALA A 77 -6.54 -12.46 3.50
N LEU A 78 -6.83 -11.24 3.94
CA LEU A 78 -8.02 -10.92 4.72
C LEU A 78 -9.33 -11.01 3.93
N ARG A 79 -9.32 -10.66 2.63
CA ARG A 79 -10.47 -10.87 1.73
C ARG A 79 -10.76 -12.36 1.52
N ALA A 80 -9.72 -13.18 1.29
CA ALA A 80 -9.87 -14.63 1.13
C ALA A 80 -10.50 -15.30 2.38
N ARG A 81 -10.09 -14.90 3.59
CA ARG A 81 -10.68 -15.41 4.84
C ARG A 81 -12.15 -15.01 5.01
N ARG A 82 -12.54 -13.80 4.59
CA ARG A 82 -13.93 -13.32 4.71
C ARG A 82 -14.88 -14.05 3.76
N GLY A 83 -14.40 -14.44 2.56
CA GLY A 83 -15.19 -15.21 1.59
C GLY A 83 -15.42 -16.67 1.98
N GLY A 84 -14.52 -17.26 2.79
CA GLY A 84 -14.68 -18.62 3.32
C GLY A 84 -15.45 -18.70 4.65
N GLN A 85 -15.76 -17.55 5.26
CA GLN A 85 -16.45 -17.45 6.56
C GLN A 85 -17.83 -16.81 6.37
N GLN A 86 -18.56 -17.19 5.32
CA GLN A 86 -20.00 -16.98 5.31
C GLN A 86 -20.56 -18.03 6.27
N PRO A 87 -21.16 -17.63 7.41
CA PRO A 87 -21.71 -18.60 8.34
C PRO A 87 -22.71 -19.42 7.54
N ALA A 88 -22.52 -20.75 7.52
CA ALA A 88 -23.64 -21.63 7.31
C ALA A 88 -24.71 -21.11 8.28
N VAL A 89 -25.77 -20.53 7.72
CA VAL A 89 -26.96 -20.21 8.47
C VAL A 89 -27.40 -21.57 8.98
N THR A 90 -27.03 -21.92 10.21
CA THR A 90 -27.66 -23.00 10.94
C THR A 90 -29.03 -22.46 11.30
N GLU A 91 -29.90 -22.41 10.30
CA GLU A 91 -31.32 -22.22 10.50
C GLU A 91 -31.75 -23.46 11.28
N PRO A 92 -32.21 -23.33 12.53
CA PRO A 92 -32.82 -24.46 13.21
C PRO A 92 -34.07 -24.80 12.42
N ARG A 93 -34.05 -25.95 11.74
CA ARG A 93 -35.22 -26.49 11.03
C ARG A 93 -36.43 -26.39 11.98
N PRO A 94 -37.54 -25.74 11.59
CA PRO A 94 -38.76 -25.77 12.37
C PRO A 94 -39.08 -27.22 12.70
N GLN A 95 -39.17 -27.54 14.00
CA GLN A 95 -39.56 -28.87 14.43
C GLN A 95 -40.99 -29.11 13.93
N ASP A 96 -41.18 -30.18 13.15
CA ASP A 96 -42.51 -30.61 12.72
C ASP A 96 -43.43 -30.73 13.94
N PRO A 97 -44.68 -30.20 13.89
CA PRO A 97 -45.60 -30.37 14.99
C PRO A 97 -45.91 -31.87 15.12
N THR A 98 -45.55 -32.43 16.28
CA THR A 98 -45.93 -33.78 16.70
C THR A 98 -47.44 -33.96 16.46
N PRO A 99 -47.87 -35.00 15.72
CA PRO A 99 -49.30 -35.27 15.59
C PRO A 99 -49.84 -35.60 16.98
N ALA A 100 -50.79 -34.80 17.45
CA ALA A 100 -51.56 -35.09 18.65
C ALA A 100 -52.25 -36.45 18.46
N GLY A 101 -51.65 -37.50 19.02
CA GLY A 101 -52.17 -38.85 19.03
C GLY A 101 -53.05 -39.06 20.27
N ARG A 102 -54.36 -39.08 20.00
CA ARG A 102 -55.50 -39.74 20.68
C ARG A 102 -55.40 -40.08 22.17
#